data_AF-A0A5J5V602-F1
#
_entry.id   AF-A0A5J5V602-F1
#
_cell.length_a   1.000
_cell.length_b   1.000
_cell.length_c   1.000
_cell.angle_alpha   90.00
_cell.angle_beta   90.00
_cell.angle_gamma   90.00
#
_symmetry.space_group_name_H-M   'P 1'
#
loop_
_entity.id
_entity.type
_entity.pdbx_description
1 polymer ?
#
loop_
_entity_poly.entity_id
_entity_poly.type
_entity_poly.pdbx_seq_one_letter_code
_entity_poly.pdbx_strand_id
1 'polypeptide(L)'
;MKKAELVFIPFPAKGHLVSAVEVAKILVDLNSNLYISFLIIKQPVGAERTAYADSLTAATTTTRIKFIHLPQPDSDIDAANFIRSVVQTQEPLVREAVTKIVEHSNSVPGSPRLAGFVLDLFCTSFRDLANDFGVPSYLFCTSGAGFLGFLFFIQALHDEQNFEFVELTDSETEFTIPSYVNPVSAKLFPSGTFKPEGFGLFLSMAKQVREMKGIMVNTFLELESHAVDSLSNGKLPPVYPVGPILNTEGSSGVHQNYDSIMQWLDQQPRSSVVFLCFGSMGSFSANQVKEIACALEQSGHRFLWSLRRAPEQVNGKMGHPTDYENVAEVLPEGFLDRTAEIGKIIGWAPQSAILGHPATGGFVSHCGWNSTLESIWFGVPMATWPLYAEQQLNALQLVKELGLAVEIKMDYRIDGGGEVELVKAETIERGIRRLMEHDSDVRKRMKEMSDRSRKALKDGGSSHSTLCRFIDDVMDNMP
;
A
#
# COMPACT_ATOMS: atom_id res chain seq x y z
N MET A 1 22.25 -22.34 17.38
CA MET A 1 21.33 -22.44 16.23
C MET A 1 22.00 -21.78 15.03
N LYS A 2 21.69 -22.23 13.80
CA LYS A 2 22.19 -21.56 12.59
C LYS A 2 21.63 -20.14 12.54
N LYS A 3 22.43 -19.16 12.11
CA LYS A 3 21.98 -17.79 11.87
C LYS A 3 21.68 -17.59 10.39
N ALA A 4 20.55 -16.95 10.10
CA ALA A 4 20.04 -16.71 8.75
C ALA A 4 20.05 -15.22 8.43
N GLU A 5 20.39 -14.86 7.20
CA GLU A 5 20.26 -13.51 6.66
C GLU A 5 19.32 -13.52 5.44
N LEU A 6 18.23 -12.77 5.53
CA LEU A 6 17.34 -12.50 4.42
C LEU A 6 17.69 -11.17 3.76
N VAL A 7 17.70 -11.15 2.43
CA VAL A 7 17.88 -9.92 1.66
C VAL A 7 16.52 -9.39 1.22
N PHE A 8 16.13 -8.23 1.73
CA PHE A 8 14.87 -7.58 1.38
C PHE A 8 15.10 -6.58 0.24
N ILE A 9 14.30 -6.69 -0.83
CA ILE A 9 14.34 -5.79 -1.99
C ILE A 9 12.95 -5.17 -2.18
N PRO A 10 12.62 -4.09 -1.45
CA PRO A 10 11.35 -3.39 -1.59
C PRO A 10 11.33 -2.50 -2.84
N PHE A 11 10.14 -2.28 -3.42
CA PHE A 11 9.97 -1.27 -4.44
C PHE A 11 10.15 0.14 -3.82
N PRO A 12 10.81 1.09 -4.49
CA PRO A 12 11.20 2.37 -3.87
C PRO A 12 10.06 3.41 -3.83
N ALA A 13 8.90 2.98 -3.34
CA ALA A 13 7.76 3.82 -3.00
C ALA A 13 7.45 3.72 -1.50
N LYS A 14 6.99 4.83 -0.90
CA LYS A 14 6.81 4.94 0.56
C LYS A 14 6.00 3.77 1.13
N GLY A 15 4.84 3.48 0.53
CA GLY A 15 3.96 2.40 1.00
C GLY A 15 4.56 0.99 0.93
N HIS A 16 5.57 0.77 0.10
CA HIS A 16 6.25 -0.52 -0.02
C HIS A 16 7.38 -0.63 1.01
N LEU A 17 8.22 0.40 1.08
CA LEU A 17 9.36 0.45 1.98
C LEU A 17 8.94 0.45 3.47
N VAL A 18 7.93 1.25 3.83
CA VAL A 18 7.45 1.32 5.24
C VAL A 18 7.07 -0.09 5.72
N SER A 19 6.16 -0.75 5.00
CA SER A 19 5.60 -2.03 5.41
C SER A 19 6.66 -3.14 5.38
N ALA A 20 7.61 -3.08 4.44
CA ALA A 20 8.73 -4.03 4.39
C ALA A 20 9.65 -3.89 5.62
N VAL A 21 9.94 -2.67 6.06
CA VAL A 21 10.73 -2.43 7.28
C VAL A 21 9.98 -2.85 8.53
N GLU A 22 8.68 -2.58 8.62
CA GLU A 22 7.88 -2.98 9.78
C GLU A 22 7.75 -4.51 9.91
N VAL A 23 7.54 -5.25 8.80
CA VAL A 23 7.53 -6.72 8.88
C VAL A 23 8.92 -7.26 9.25
N ALA A 24 10.00 -6.65 8.74
CA ALA A 24 11.35 -7.05 9.08
C ALA A 24 11.66 -6.89 10.57
N LYS A 25 11.22 -5.80 11.21
CA LYS A 25 11.33 -5.60 12.66
C LYS A 25 10.65 -6.73 13.43
N ILE A 26 9.41 -7.07 13.06
CA ILE A 26 8.67 -8.17 13.69
C ILE A 26 9.38 -9.51 13.51
N LEU A 27 9.86 -9.80 12.29
CA LEU A 27 10.56 -11.05 11.99
C LEU A 27 11.83 -11.22 12.83
N VAL A 28 12.65 -10.16 12.97
CA VAL A 28 13.85 -10.23 13.82
C VAL A 28 13.45 -10.31 15.29
N ASP A 29 12.41 -9.63 15.75
CA ASP A 29 11.99 -9.70 17.16
C ASP A 29 11.48 -11.10 17.54
N LEU A 30 10.81 -11.79 16.61
CA LEU A 30 10.34 -13.17 16.81
C LEU A 30 11.46 -14.22 16.79
N ASN A 31 12.59 -13.96 16.11
CA ASN A 31 13.71 -14.91 16.07
C ASN A 31 15.08 -14.23 16.17
N SER A 32 15.78 -14.48 17.28
CA SER A 32 17.10 -13.91 17.58
C SER A 32 18.21 -14.33 16.60
N ASN A 33 18.00 -15.38 15.80
CA ASN A 33 18.95 -15.89 14.81
C ASN A 33 18.71 -15.35 13.40
N LEU A 34 17.66 -14.55 13.21
CA LEU A 34 17.34 -13.93 11.93
C LEU A 34 17.94 -12.52 11.84
N TYR A 35 18.57 -12.27 10.69
CA TYR A 35 19.17 -11.01 10.27
C TYR A 35 18.56 -10.60 8.94
N ILE A 36 18.49 -9.30 8.68
CA ILE A 36 17.88 -8.75 7.47
C ILE A 36 18.77 -7.67 6.90
N SER A 37 19.04 -7.73 5.60
CA SER A 37 19.71 -6.69 4.83
C SER A 37 18.76 -6.13 3.77
N PHE A 38 18.42 -4.85 3.87
CA PHE A 38 17.63 -4.12 2.88
C PHE A 38 18.54 -3.60 1.77
N LEU A 39 18.19 -3.88 0.52
CA LEU A 39 18.77 -3.23 -0.64
C LEU A 39 17.84 -2.10 -1.10
N ILE A 40 18.24 -0.86 -0.83
CA ILE A 40 17.43 0.33 -1.12
C ILE A 40 17.81 0.87 -2.49
N ILE A 41 16.95 0.60 -3.48
CA ILE A 41 17.05 1.19 -4.81
C ILE A 41 16.63 2.66 -4.74
N LYS A 42 17.50 3.59 -5.13
CA LYS A 42 17.15 5.02 -5.15
C LYS A 42 16.32 5.34 -6.40
N GLN A 43 15.21 6.05 -6.24
CA GLN A 43 14.51 6.63 -7.40
C GLN A 43 15.29 7.84 -7.96
N PRO A 44 15.19 8.10 -9.29
CA PRO A 44 15.80 9.27 -9.93
C PRO A 44 15.19 10.62 -9.51
N VAL A 45 14.10 10.64 -8.72
CA VAL A 45 13.32 11.87 -8.47
C VAL A 45 13.11 12.12 -6.98
N GLY A 46 13.61 13.29 -6.52
CA GLY A 46 13.21 13.97 -5.28
C GLY A 46 13.98 13.62 -4.00
N ALA A 47 14.50 14.65 -3.33
CA ALA A 47 15.25 14.54 -2.06
C ALA A 47 14.45 13.91 -0.90
N GLU A 48 13.11 13.97 -0.94
CA GLU A 48 12.21 13.52 0.14
C GLU A 48 12.20 11.99 0.36
N ARG A 49 12.37 11.18 -0.70
CA ARG A 49 12.40 9.70 -0.54
C ARG A 49 13.73 9.19 -0.01
N THR A 50 14.83 9.81 -0.41
CA THR A 50 16.14 9.58 0.21
C THR A 50 16.07 9.91 1.69
N ALA A 51 15.51 11.07 2.06
CA ALA A 51 15.36 11.46 3.46
C ALA A 51 14.52 10.45 4.27
N TYR A 52 13.46 9.86 3.68
CA TYR A 52 12.67 8.84 4.37
C TYR A 52 13.43 7.52 4.58
N ALA A 53 14.08 6.98 3.54
CA ALA A 53 14.90 5.78 3.68
C ALA A 53 16.05 6.01 4.69
N ASP A 54 16.70 7.16 4.63
CA ASP A 54 17.76 7.57 5.56
C ASP A 54 17.21 7.72 6.99
N SER A 55 15.98 8.23 7.16
CA SER A 55 15.33 8.31 8.47
C SER A 55 15.01 6.93 9.06
N LEU A 56 14.63 5.96 8.22
CA LEU A 56 14.40 4.57 8.65
C LEU A 56 15.72 3.92 9.08
N THR A 57 16.80 4.15 8.34
CA THR A 57 18.15 3.71 8.72
C THR A 57 18.54 4.30 10.08
N ALA A 58 18.31 5.60 10.30
CA ALA A 58 18.64 6.27 11.56
C ALA A 58 17.75 5.84 12.73
N ALA A 59 16.47 5.54 12.48
CA ALA A 59 15.51 5.12 13.51
C ALA A 59 15.67 3.64 13.92
N THR A 60 16.36 2.84 13.10
CA THR A 60 16.56 1.42 13.38
C THR A 60 17.65 1.23 14.43
N THR A 61 17.26 0.80 15.64
CA THR A 61 18.17 0.60 16.78
C THR A 61 18.75 -0.81 16.87
N THR A 62 18.21 -1.75 16.10
CA THR A 62 18.68 -3.15 16.09
C THR A 62 19.87 -3.33 15.16
N THR A 63 20.91 -4.04 15.63
CA THR A 63 22.09 -4.39 14.83
C THR A 63 21.83 -5.51 13.83
N ARG A 64 20.62 -6.10 13.83
CA ARG A 64 20.21 -7.23 13.00
C ARG A 64 19.51 -6.82 11.70
N ILE A 65 19.19 -5.54 11.55
CA ILE A 65 18.67 -4.96 10.31
C ILE A 65 19.73 -4.00 9.76
N LYS A 66 20.10 -4.17 8.49
CA LYS A 66 21.05 -3.30 7.79
C LYS A 66 20.40 -2.71 6.55
N PHE A 67 20.79 -1.49 6.21
CA PHE A 67 20.36 -0.81 4.99
C PHE A 67 21.57 -0.59 4.08
N ILE A 68 21.48 -1.08 2.85
CA ILE A 68 22.49 -0.93 1.80
C ILE A 68 21.85 -0.11 0.69
N HIS A 69 22.30 1.14 0.55
CA HIS A 69 21.79 2.02 -0.49
C HIS A 69 22.51 1.74 -1.81
N LEU A 70 21.74 1.34 -2.83
CA LEU A 70 22.29 1.12 -4.17
C LEU A 70 22.44 2.47 -4.90
N PRO A 71 23.49 2.63 -5.73
CA PRO A 71 23.65 3.81 -6.59
C PRO A 71 22.42 4.07 -7.47
N GLN A 72 22.12 5.35 -7.73
CA GLN A 72 21.04 5.72 -8.64
C GLN A 72 21.33 5.22 -10.06
N PRO A 73 20.32 4.67 -10.77
CA PRO A 73 20.43 4.47 -12.21
C PRO A 73 20.45 5.83 -12.93
N ASP A 74 21.11 5.91 -14.09
CA ASP A 74 21.19 7.14 -14.90
C ASP A 74 19.79 7.70 -15.23
N SER A 75 19.68 9.04 -15.19
CA SER A 75 18.49 9.80 -14.79
C SER A 75 17.37 9.99 -15.83
N ASP A 76 17.28 9.19 -16.89
CA ASP A 76 16.40 9.50 -18.04
C ASP A 76 15.21 8.58 -18.29
N ILE A 77 14.72 7.91 -17.25
CA ILE A 77 13.76 6.82 -17.42
C ILE A 77 12.38 7.19 -16.87
N ASP A 78 11.37 7.10 -17.73
CA ASP A 78 9.94 7.29 -17.41
C ASP A 78 9.43 6.28 -16.37
N ALA A 79 8.41 6.60 -15.57
CA ALA A 79 7.90 5.80 -14.45
C ALA A 79 7.31 4.42 -14.85
N ALA A 80 6.69 4.30 -16.03
CA ALA A 80 6.22 3.01 -16.53
C ALA A 80 7.40 2.17 -17.06
N ASN A 81 8.38 2.81 -17.68
CA ASN A 81 9.66 2.21 -18.04
C ASN A 81 10.57 1.96 -16.83
N PHE A 82 10.32 2.61 -15.69
CA PHE A 82 11.13 2.58 -14.50
C PHE A 82 11.08 1.20 -13.85
N ILE A 83 9.92 0.54 -13.77
CA ILE A 83 9.86 -0.82 -13.21
C ILE A 83 10.73 -1.79 -14.04
N ARG A 84 10.55 -1.79 -15.37
CA ARG A 84 11.35 -2.65 -16.28
C ARG A 84 12.84 -2.28 -16.25
N SER A 85 13.15 -1.00 -16.20
CA SER A 85 14.53 -0.50 -16.23
C SER A 85 15.24 -0.65 -14.89
N VAL A 86 14.57 -0.47 -13.76
CA VAL A 86 15.12 -0.69 -12.42
C VAL A 86 15.69 -2.09 -12.36
N VAL A 87 14.95 -3.09 -12.84
CA VAL A 87 15.42 -4.46 -12.87
C VAL A 87 16.72 -4.57 -13.70
N GLN A 88 16.69 -4.12 -14.95
CA GLN A 88 17.82 -4.26 -15.87
C GLN A 88 19.07 -3.49 -15.43
N THR A 89 18.88 -2.30 -14.85
CA THR A 89 19.99 -1.41 -14.45
C THR A 89 20.51 -1.72 -13.05
N GLN A 90 19.68 -2.24 -12.16
CA GLN A 90 20.06 -2.50 -10.77
C GLN A 90 20.52 -3.94 -10.54
N GLU A 91 20.22 -4.90 -11.41
CA GLU A 91 20.67 -6.29 -11.23
C GLU A 91 22.18 -6.41 -10.95
N PRO A 92 23.09 -5.76 -11.70
CA PRO A 92 24.52 -5.83 -11.39
C PRO A 92 24.86 -5.30 -9.99
N LEU A 93 24.17 -4.24 -9.55
CA LEU A 93 24.39 -3.61 -8.24
C LEU A 93 23.84 -4.48 -7.10
N VAL A 94 22.67 -5.08 -7.30
CA VAL A 94 22.09 -6.07 -6.37
C VAL A 94 23.03 -7.27 -6.26
N ARG A 95 23.51 -7.81 -7.38
CA ARG A 95 24.46 -8.93 -7.42
C ARG A 95 25.73 -8.60 -6.65
N GLU A 96 26.33 -7.44 -6.90
CA GLU A 96 27.54 -7.01 -6.17
C GLU A 96 27.29 -6.90 -4.67
N ALA A 97 26.18 -6.29 -4.25
CA ALA A 97 25.83 -6.15 -2.83
C ALA A 97 25.64 -7.51 -2.15
N VAL A 98 24.94 -8.45 -2.79
CA VAL A 98 24.70 -9.80 -2.25
C VAL A 98 26.00 -10.62 -2.22
N THR A 99 26.85 -10.51 -3.23
CA THR A 99 28.19 -11.15 -3.22
C THR A 99 28.98 -10.72 -1.99
N LYS A 100 29.00 -9.43 -1.66
CA LYS A 100 29.69 -8.93 -0.44
C LYS A 100 29.09 -9.49 0.85
N ILE A 101 27.78 -9.67 0.92
CA ILE A 101 27.11 -10.32 2.07
C ILE A 101 27.59 -11.78 2.20
N VAL A 102 27.63 -12.53 1.09
CA VAL A 102 28.08 -13.92 1.07
C VAL A 102 29.56 -14.05 1.42
N GLU A 103 30.42 -13.20 0.86
CA GLU A 103 31.86 -13.16 1.19
C GLU A 103 32.09 -12.85 2.68
N HIS A 104 31.33 -11.92 3.25
CA HIS A 104 31.40 -11.62 4.68
C HIS A 104 30.94 -12.82 5.53
N SER A 105 29.84 -13.48 5.16
CA SER A 105 29.35 -14.69 5.82
C SER A 105 30.39 -15.82 5.82
N ASN A 106 31.16 -15.96 4.72
CA ASN A 106 32.17 -17.01 4.58
C ASN A 106 33.49 -16.69 5.30
N SER A 107 33.85 -15.41 5.41
CA SER A 107 35.11 -14.96 6.01
C SER A 107 35.07 -14.78 7.53
N VAL A 108 33.88 -14.54 8.11
CA VAL A 108 33.73 -14.27 9.55
C VAL A 108 32.99 -15.43 10.23
N PRO A 109 33.66 -16.22 11.10
CA PRO A 109 33.02 -17.30 11.83
C PRO A 109 31.83 -16.81 12.68
N GLY A 110 30.68 -17.48 12.56
CA GLY A 110 29.48 -17.15 13.33
C GLY A 110 28.65 -15.98 12.78
N SER A 111 29.00 -15.46 11.60
CA SER A 111 28.14 -14.58 10.80
C SER A 111 26.91 -15.31 10.26
N PRO A 112 25.79 -14.59 10.02
CA PRO A 112 24.60 -15.18 9.43
C PRO A 112 24.84 -15.58 7.97
N ARG A 113 24.25 -16.70 7.55
CA ARG A 113 24.32 -17.18 6.16
C ARG A 113 23.14 -16.66 5.37
N LEU A 114 23.38 -16.33 4.10
CA LEU A 114 22.31 -15.99 3.16
C LEU A 114 21.29 -17.13 3.11
N ALA A 115 20.03 -16.82 3.45
CA ALA A 115 18.94 -17.78 3.55
C ALA A 115 17.87 -17.60 2.46
N GLY A 116 17.84 -16.44 1.81
CA GLY A 116 16.89 -16.17 0.74
C GLY A 116 16.64 -14.70 0.50
N PHE A 117 15.90 -14.43 -0.57
CA PHE A 117 15.50 -13.07 -0.96
C PHE A 117 14.02 -12.87 -0.59
N VAL A 118 13.67 -11.71 -0.05
CA VAL A 118 12.27 -11.28 0.12
C VAL A 118 12.03 -10.12 -0.83
N LEU A 119 11.20 -10.37 -1.83
CA LEU A 119 10.99 -9.47 -2.96
C LEU A 119 9.64 -8.78 -2.84
N ASP A 120 9.59 -7.51 -3.23
CA ASP A 120 8.33 -6.84 -3.54
C ASP A 120 7.75 -7.34 -4.87
N LEU A 121 6.44 -7.15 -5.08
CA LEU A 121 5.74 -7.56 -6.30
C LEU A 121 6.34 -6.90 -7.56
N PHE A 122 6.86 -5.69 -7.47
CA PHE A 122 7.55 -5.00 -8.58
C PHE A 122 9.03 -5.39 -8.73
N CYS A 123 9.55 -6.26 -7.86
CA CYS A 123 10.95 -6.67 -7.81
C CYS A 123 11.13 -8.18 -8.02
N THR A 124 10.09 -8.88 -8.49
CA THR A 124 10.06 -10.34 -8.64
C THR A 124 11.08 -10.89 -9.64
N SER A 125 11.55 -10.07 -10.58
CA SER A 125 12.61 -10.41 -11.52
C SER A 125 13.98 -10.69 -10.88
N PHE A 126 14.23 -10.21 -9.65
CA PHE A 126 15.45 -10.58 -8.90
C PHE A 126 15.42 -12.02 -8.37
N ARG A 127 14.34 -12.77 -8.62
CA ARG A 127 14.24 -14.18 -8.24
C ARG A 127 15.33 -15.03 -8.91
N ASP A 128 15.56 -14.84 -10.20
CA ASP A 128 16.56 -15.63 -10.93
C ASP A 128 17.97 -15.34 -10.39
N LEU A 129 18.23 -14.10 -9.94
CA LEU A 129 19.45 -13.74 -9.23
C LEU A 129 19.60 -14.50 -7.90
N ALA A 130 18.53 -14.72 -7.14
CA ALA A 130 18.59 -15.52 -5.92
C ALA A 130 18.98 -16.98 -6.22
N ASN A 131 18.50 -17.53 -7.34
CA ASN A 131 18.86 -18.88 -7.81
C ASN A 131 20.35 -19.00 -8.13
N ASP A 132 20.98 -17.96 -8.71
CA ASP A 132 22.43 -17.92 -8.94
C ASP A 132 23.25 -18.04 -7.64
N PHE A 133 22.69 -17.55 -6.52
CA PHE A 133 23.28 -17.70 -5.18
C PHE A 133 22.85 -18.98 -4.46
N GLY A 134 22.03 -19.83 -5.09
CA GLY A 134 21.57 -21.10 -4.54
C GLY A 134 20.58 -20.97 -3.37
N VAL A 135 19.85 -19.86 -3.28
CA VAL A 135 18.89 -19.59 -2.19
C VAL A 135 17.47 -19.34 -2.71
N PRO A 136 16.42 -19.67 -1.94
CA PRO A 136 15.05 -19.43 -2.36
C PRO A 136 14.69 -17.93 -2.39
N SER A 137 13.63 -17.61 -3.12
CA SER A 137 12.95 -16.32 -3.04
C SER A 137 11.58 -16.45 -2.38
N TYR A 138 11.16 -15.40 -1.69
CA TYR A 138 9.86 -15.22 -1.07
C TYR A 138 9.27 -13.88 -1.52
N LEU A 139 7.95 -13.80 -1.58
CA LEU A 139 7.25 -12.54 -1.85
C LEU A 139 6.85 -11.88 -0.52
N PHE A 140 6.99 -10.56 -0.42
CA PHE A 140 6.19 -9.74 0.50
C PHE A 140 5.23 -8.86 -0.31
N CYS A 141 3.97 -9.28 -0.37
CA CYS A 141 2.89 -8.57 -1.03
C CYS A 141 2.34 -7.49 -0.10
N THR A 142 2.51 -6.23 -0.49
CA THR A 142 2.05 -5.05 0.27
C THR A 142 0.60 -4.66 -0.03
N SER A 143 -0.07 -5.40 -0.92
CA SER A 143 -1.51 -5.35 -1.20
C SER A 143 -2.25 -6.50 -0.50
N GLY A 144 -3.59 -6.53 -0.64
CA GLY A 144 -4.44 -7.60 -0.10
C GLY A 144 -4.36 -8.92 -0.86
N ALA A 145 -4.84 -10.00 -0.23
CA ALA A 145 -4.92 -11.32 -0.84
C ALA A 145 -5.89 -11.34 -2.04
N GLY A 146 -6.94 -10.52 -2.01
CA GLY A 146 -7.87 -10.35 -3.14
C GLY A 146 -7.14 -9.97 -4.43
N PHE A 147 -6.25 -8.98 -4.38
CA PHE A 147 -5.47 -8.53 -5.54
C PHE A 147 -4.45 -9.58 -5.99
N LEU A 148 -3.78 -10.27 -5.06
CA LEU A 148 -2.88 -11.37 -5.41
C LEU A 148 -3.62 -12.48 -6.18
N GLY A 149 -4.84 -12.83 -5.74
CA GLY A 149 -5.68 -13.79 -6.46
C GLY A 149 -6.14 -13.29 -7.82
N PHE A 150 -6.42 -11.99 -7.96
CA PHE A 150 -6.71 -11.37 -9.27
C PHE A 150 -5.55 -11.55 -10.26
N LEU A 151 -4.30 -11.35 -9.82
CA LEU A 151 -3.12 -11.57 -10.68
C LEU A 151 -3.03 -13.01 -11.19
N PHE A 152 -3.29 -13.99 -10.32
CA PHE A 152 -3.31 -15.40 -10.73
C PHE A 152 -4.48 -15.74 -11.63
N PHE A 153 -5.63 -15.10 -11.45
CA PHE A 153 -6.81 -15.26 -12.29
C PHE A 153 -6.58 -14.76 -13.71
N ILE A 154 -6.08 -13.53 -13.89
CA ILE A 154 -5.81 -12.99 -15.23
C ILE A 154 -4.73 -13.79 -15.95
N GLN A 155 -3.74 -14.31 -15.21
CA GLN A 155 -2.72 -15.18 -15.78
C GLN A 155 -3.31 -16.51 -16.24
N ALA A 156 -4.19 -17.13 -15.46
CA ALA A 156 -4.84 -18.39 -15.84
C ALA A 156 -5.70 -18.21 -17.11
N LEU A 157 -6.49 -17.13 -17.19
CA LEU A 157 -7.28 -16.83 -18.39
C LEU A 157 -6.41 -16.61 -19.63
N HIS A 158 -5.30 -15.89 -19.49
CA HIS A 158 -4.35 -15.71 -20.58
C HIS A 158 -3.71 -17.05 -21.00
N ASP A 159 -3.18 -17.83 -20.05
CA ASP A 159 -2.45 -19.06 -20.36
C ASP A 159 -3.38 -20.18 -20.92
N GLU A 160 -4.65 -20.23 -20.49
CA GLU A 160 -5.62 -21.27 -20.91
C GLU A 160 -6.43 -20.88 -22.16
N GLN A 161 -6.74 -19.60 -22.33
CA GLN A 161 -7.69 -19.12 -23.35
C GLN A 161 -7.10 -18.06 -24.28
N ASN A 162 -5.83 -17.66 -24.09
CA ASN A 162 -5.22 -16.53 -24.78
C ASN A 162 -6.08 -15.25 -24.68
N PHE A 163 -6.70 -15.07 -23.50
CA PHE A 163 -7.61 -13.97 -23.24
C PHE A 163 -6.82 -12.69 -22.90
N GLU A 164 -7.16 -11.61 -23.60
CA GLU A 164 -6.59 -10.28 -23.43
C GLU A 164 -7.68 -9.33 -22.92
N PHE A 165 -7.33 -8.43 -22.00
CA PHE A 165 -8.31 -7.54 -21.38
C PHE A 165 -8.37 -6.16 -22.04
N VAL A 166 -7.49 -5.85 -22.99
CA VAL A 166 -7.33 -4.51 -23.60
C VAL A 166 -8.65 -3.92 -24.11
N GLU A 167 -9.51 -4.75 -24.72
CA GLU A 167 -10.81 -4.33 -25.28
C GLU A 167 -11.92 -4.15 -24.23
N LEU A 168 -11.66 -4.47 -22.96
CA LEU A 168 -12.64 -4.38 -21.87
C LEU A 168 -12.54 -3.07 -21.07
N THR A 169 -11.80 -2.08 -21.57
CA THR A 169 -11.74 -0.76 -20.93
C THR A 169 -13.15 -0.20 -20.78
N ASP A 170 -13.51 0.16 -19.55
CA ASP A 170 -14.85 0.64 -19.16
C ASP A 170 -16.02 -0.33 -19.46
N SER A 171 -15.72 -1.61 -19.69
CA SER A 171 -16.75 -2.64 -19.87
C SER A 171 -17.41 -3.03 -18.54
N GLU A 172 -18.72 -3.25 -18.57
CA GLU A 172 -19.49 -3.79 -17.43
C GLU A 172 -19.46 -5.33 -17.36
N THR A 173 -18.63 -5.99 -18.18
CA THR A 173 -18.49 -7.45 -18.13
C THR A 173 -18.06 -7.89 -16.74
N GLU A 174 -18.86 -8.77 -16.12
CA GLU A 174 -18.57 -9.33 -14.81
C GLU A 174 -17.77 -10.63 -14.93
N PHE A 175 -16.78 -10.77 -14.06
CA PHE A 175 -15.93 -11.95 -13.95
C PHE A 175 -16.10 -12.59 -12.57
N THR A 176 -16.22 -13.91 -12.53
CA THR A 176 -16.08 -14.67 -11.29
C THR A 176 -14.59 -14.89 -11.02
N ILE A 177 -14.04 -14.12 -10.09
CA ILE A 177 -12.63 -14.22 -9.69
C ILE A 177 -12.57 -15.02 -8.39
N PRO A 178 -11.81 -16.14 -8.32
CA PRO A 178 -11.81 -17.02 -7.15
C PRO A 178 -11.49 -16.37 -5.80
N SER A 179 -10.78 -15.24 -5.81
CA SER A 179 -10.39 -14.50 -4.60
C SER A 179 -11.42 -13.45 -4.14
N TYR A 180 -12.53 -13.29 -4.86
CA TYR A 180 -13.62 -12.38 -4.51
C TYR A 180 -14.93 -13.16 -4.37
N VAL A 181 -15.72 -12.80 -3.37
CA VAL A 181 -17.02 -13.43 -3.08
C VAL A 181 -18.05 -13.03 -4.13
N ASN A 182 -18.00 -11.77 -4.58
CA ASN A 182 -18.92 -11.24 -5.59
C ASN A 182 -18.28 -11.27 -6.99
N PRO A 183 -19.09 -11.40 -8.06
CA PRO A 183 -18.64 -11.08 -9.40
C PRO A 183 -18.05 -9.67 -9.46
N VAL A 184 -16.99 -9.52 -10.24
CA VAL A 184 -16.26 -8.25 -10.36
C VAL A 184 -16.41 -7.72 -11.78
N SER A 185 -17.02 -6.54 -11.91
CA SER A 185 -17.09 -5.82 -13.19
C SER A 185 -15.69 -5.40 -13.64
N ALA A 186 -15.39 -5.51 -14.94
CA ALA A 186 -14.12 -5.07 -15.51
C ALA A 186 -13.87 -3.57 -15.25
N LYS A 187 -14.90 -2.75 -15.06
CA LYS A 187 -14.77 -1.35 -14.59
C LYS A 187 -14.03 -1.18 -13.27
N LEU A 188 -13.82 -2.25 -12.50
CA LEU A 188 -13.09 -2.23 -11.24
C LEU A 188 -11.68 -2.82 -11.36
N PHE A 189 -11.30 -3.32 -12.53
CA PHE A 189 -9.95 -3.82 -12.74
C PHE A 189 -8.95 -2.67 -12.77
N PRO A 190 -7.71 -2.89 -12.28
CA PRO A 190 -6.63 -1.93 -12.39
C PRO A 190 -6.41 -1.48 -13.83
N SER A 191 -6.13 -0.18 -14.05
CA SER A 191 -5.90 0.39 -15.37
C SER A 191 -4.79 -0.30 -16.16
N GLY A 192 -3.79 -0.86 -15.46
CA GLY A 192 -2.70 -1.64 -16.08
C GLY A 192 -3.19 -2.89 -16.82
N THR A 193 -4.32 -3.47 -16.43
CA THR A 193 -4.91 -4.68 -17.06
C THR A 193 -5.30 -4.42 -18.52
N PHE A 194 -5.65 -3.18 -18.84
CA PHE A 194 -6.14 -2.79 -20.17
C PHE A 194 -5.05 -2.31 -21.12
N LYS A 195 -3.80 -2.24 -20.66
CA LYS A 195 -2.66 -1.73 -21.45
C LYS A 195 -1.68 -2.87 -21.68
N PRO A 196 -1.20 -3.12 -22.91
CA PRO A 196 -0.30 -4.25 -23.19
C PRO A 196 0.92 -4.31 -22.26
N GLU A 197 1.54 -3.17 -21.94
CA GLU A 197 2.70 -3.12 -21.05
C GLU A 197 2.34 -3.44 -19.60
N GLY A 198 1.21 -2.92 -19.11
CA GLY A 198 0.73 -3.17 -17.75
C GLY A 198 0.26 -4.60 -17.56
N PHE A 199 -0.44 -5.14 -18.56
CA PHE A 199 -0.92 -6.51 -18.57
C PHE A 199 0.26 -7.49 -18.61
N GLY A 200 1.22 -7.27 -19.51
CA GLY A 200 2.45 -8.05 -19.57
C GLY A 200 3.25 -8.02 -18.26
N LEU A 201 3.28 -6.87 -17.57
CA LEU A 201 3.88 -6.76 -16.25
C LEU A 201 3.15 -7.63 -15.21
N PHE A 202 1.82 -7.59 -15.16
CA PHE A 202 1.03 -8.41 -14.24
C PHE A 202 1.17 -9.91 -14.51
N LEU A 203 1.18 -10.33 -15.78
CA LEU A 203 1.44 -11.71 -16.17
C LEU A 203 2.82 -12.17 -15.71
N SER A 204 3.84 -11.33 -15.93
CA SER A 204 5.21 -11.60 -15.48
C SER A 204 5.27 -11.76 -13.96
N MET A 205 4.66 -10.84 -13.19
CA MET A 205 4.59 -10.94 -11.73
C MET A 205 3.95 -12.26 -11.28
N ALA A 206 2.77 -12.59 -11.82
CA ALA A 206 2.05 -13.81 -11.44
C ALA A 206 2.88 -15.07 -11.72
N LYS A 207 3.52 -15.15 -12.90
CA LYS A 207 4.43 -16.25 -13.26
C LYS A 207 5.61 -16.34 -12.31
N GLN A 208 6.23 -15.20 -12.00
CA GLN A 208 7.41 -15.16 -11.15
C GLN A 208 7.11 -15.60 -9.72
N VAL A 209 5.99 -15.13 -9.17
CA VAL A 209 5.52 -15.46 -7.81
C VAL A 209 5.21 -16.95 -7.66
N ARG A 210 4.66 -17.62 -8.68
CA ARG A 210 4.34 -19.06 -8.62
C ARG A 210 5.55 -19.96 -8.37
N GLU A 211 6.75 -19.52 -8.75
CA GLU A 211 7.98 -20.29 -8.58
C GLU A 211 8.75 -19.90 -7.30
N MET A 212 8.18 -19.01 -6.46
CA MET A 212 8.75 -18.64 -5.17
C MET A 212 8.44 -19.70 -4.10
N LYS A 213 9.21 -19.68 -3.01
CA LYS A 213 9.09 -20.66 -1.93
C LYS A 213 7.97 -20.35 -0.94
N GLY A 214 7.50 -19.09 -0.91
CA GLY A 214 6.44 -18.64 -0.03
C GLY A 214 6.04 -17.20 -0.27
N ILE A 215 4.82 -16.84 0.15
CA ILE A 215 4.21 -15.54 -0.13
C ILE A 215 3.67 -14.94 1.17
N MET A 216 4.38 -13.98 1.76
CA MET A 216 3.83 -13.12 2.79
C MET A 216 2.87 -12.11 2.16
N VAL A 217 1.69 -11.95 2.74
CA VAL A 217 0.69 -10.96 2.31
C VAL A 217 0.37 -10.08 3.51
N ASN A 218 0.39 -8.77 3.32
CA ASN A 218 0.04 -7.81 4.36
C ASN A 218 -1.47 -7.78 4.62
N THR A 219 -2.01 -8.90 5.06
CA THR A 219 -3.41 -9.09 5.43
C THR A 219 -3.50 -10.07 6.59
N PHE A 220 -4.67 -10.25 7.18
CA PHE A 220 -4.90 -11.19 8.26
C PHE A 220 -6.13 -12.04 7.97
N LEU A 221 -6.14 -13.27 8.51
CA LEU A 221 -7.13 -14.28 8.15
C LEU A 221 -8.57 -13.79 8.38
N GLU A 222 -8.78 -13.05 9.46
CA GLU A 222 -10.08 -12.51 9.84
C GLU A 222 -10.65 -11.47 8.86
N LEU A 223 -9.78 -10.83 8.05
CA LEU A 223 -10.14 -9.83 7.05
C LEU A 223 -10.43 -10.45 5.69
N GLU A 224 -9.56 -11.35 5.22
CA GLU A 224 -9.59 -11.87 3.85
C GLU A 224 -9.61 -13.41 3.77
N SER A 225 -10.31 -14.09 4.69
CA SER A 225 -10.32 -15.57 4.72
C SER A 225 -10.69 -16.20 3.38
N HIS A 226 -11.70 -15.68 2.69
CA HIS A 226 -12.12 -16.19 1.38
C HIS A 226 -11.01 -16.12 0.34
N ALA A 227 -10.33 -14.97 0.23
CA ALA A 227 -9.22 -14.81 -0.69
C ALA A 227 -8.04 -15.70 -0.31
N VAL A 228 -7.68 -15.78 0.97
CA VAL A 228 -6.60 -16.64 1.48
C VAL A 228 -6.86 -18.12 1.21
N ASP A 229 -8.10 -18.58 1.42
CA ASP A 229 -8.51 -19.96 1.16
C ASP A 229 -8.44 -20.28 -0.34
N SER A 230 -8.86 -19.35 -1.20
CA SER A 230 -8.78 -19.51 -2.67
C SER A 230 -7.33 -19.69 -3.18
N LEU A 231 -6.37 -19.07 -2.48
CA LEU A 231 -4.95 -19.16 -2.78
C LEU A 231 -4.32 -20.44 -2.23
N SER A 232 -4.96 -21.09 -1.26
CA SER A 232 -4.47 -22.31 -0.57
C SER A 232 -4.89 -23.59 -1.30
N ASN A 233 -4.73 -23.62 -2.63
CA ASN A 233 -5.24 -24.69 -3.50
C ASN A 233 -4.22 -25.81 -3.82
N GLY A 234 -3.04 -25.79 -3.20
CA GLY A 234 -1.96 -26.76 -3.41
C GLY A 234 -1.17 -26.61 -4.71
N LYS A 235 -1.55 -25.69 -5.60
CA LYS A 235 -0.81 -25.36 -6.84
C LYS A 235 0.04 -24.09 -6.70
N LEU A 236 -0.25 -23.28 -5.67
CA LEU A 236 0.46 -22.04 -5.38
C LEU A 236 1.43 -22.25 -4.20
N PRO A 237 2.50 -21.43 -4.09
CA PRO A 237 3.34 -21.43 -2.90
C PRO A 237 2.52 -21.16 -1.63
N PRO A 238 3.01 -21.60 -0.46
CA PRO A 238 2.35 -21.30 0.81
C PRO A 238 2.14 -19.80 0.99
N VAL A 239 0.90 -19.42 1.35
CA VAL A 239 0.52 -18.03 1.64
C VAL A 239 0.54 -17.81 3.14
N TYR A 240 1.13 -16.69 3.54
CA TYR A 240 1.31 -16.26 4.93
C TYR A 240 0.62 -14.91 5.11
N PRO A 241 -0.65 -14.87 5.59
CA PRO A 241 -1.27 -13.64 6.07
C PRO A 241 -0.53 -13.15 7.33
N VAL A 242 0.26 -12.07 7.21
CA VAL A 242 1.13 -11.57 8.29
C VAL A 242 0.70 -10.23 8.87
N GLY A 243 -0.35 -9.60 8.32
CA GLY A 243 -0.78 -8.24 8.65
C GLY A 243 -1.64 -8.10 9.92
N PRO A 244 -2.12 -6.89 10.22
CA PRO A 244 -1.78 -5.64 9.54
C PRO A 244 -0.38 -5.14 9.93
N ILE A 245 0.55 -5.12 8.97
CA ILE A 245 1.89 -4.56 9.15
C ILE A 245 1.81 -3.04 8.91
N LEU A 246 2.01 -2.27 9.98
CA LEU A 246 1.79 -0.82 10.00
C LEU A 246 2.89 -0.09 10.79
N ASN A 247 3.21 1.12 10.37
CA ASN A 247 4.00 2.06 11.18
C ASN A 247 3.06 2.89 12.05
N THR A 248 2.76 2.40 13.25
CA THR A 248 1.80 3.02 14.17
C THR A 248 2.36 4.20 14.95
N GLU A 249 3.69 4.28 15.14
CA GLU A 249 4.31 5.37 15.90
C GLU A 249 4.33 6.69 15.11
N GLY A 250 4.27 6.60 13.78
CA GLY A 250 4.35 7.76 12.90
C GLY A 250 5.69 8.50 13.06
N SER A 251 6.14 9.20 12.03
CA SER A 251 7.26 10.13 12.16
C SER A 251 6.80 11.38 12.92
N SER A 252 6.51 11.23 14.21
CA SER A 252 6.05 12.27 15.15
C SER A 252 7.00 13.48 15.24
N GLY A 253 8.22 13.38 14.72
CA GLY A 253 9.21 14.46 14.72
C GLY A 253 9.59 15.08 13.36
N VAL A 254 9.03 14.64 12.22
CA VAL A 254 9.52 15.06 10.88
C VAL A 254 8.53 15.95 10.11
N HIS A 255 7.31 16.14 10.63
CA HIS A 255 6.27 16.89 9.92
C HIS A 255 6.17 18.33 10.41
N GLN A 256 6.51 19.27 9.53
CA GLN A 256 6.12 20.66 9.71
C GLN A 256 4.59 20.71 9.88
N ASN A 257 4.12 21.34 10.96
CA ASN A 257 2.71 21.46 11.37
C ASN A 257 2.10 20.29 12.16
N TYR A 258 2.84 19.24 12.55
CA TYR A 258 2.29 18.15 13.38
C TYR A 258 1.51 18.67 14.60
N ASP A 259 2.16 19.52 15.42
CA ASP A 259 1.56 20.07 16.64
C ASP A 259 0.30 20.90 16.36
N SER A 260 0.32 21.72 15.30
CA SER A 260 -0.85 22.53 14.90
C SER A 260 -2.04 21.67 14.47
N ILE A 261 -1.78 20.53 13.82
CA ILE A 261 -2.83 19.60 13.41
C ILE A 261 -3.42 18.90 14.63
N MET A 262 -2.58 18.38 15.53
CA MET A 262 -3.05 17.70 16.73
C MET A 262 -3.81 18.65 17.66
N GLN A 263 -3.30 19.87 17.90
CA GLN A 263 -4.00 20.88 18.71
C GLN A 263 -5.38 21.26 18.14
N TRP A 264 -5.53 21.32 16.82
CA TRP A 264 -6.83 21.57 16.21
C TRP A 264 -7.77 20.39 16.43
N LEU A 265 -7.29 19.15 16.30
CA LEU A 265 -8.07 17.94 16.53
C LEU A 265 -8.49 17.79 18.00
N ASP A 266 -7.64 18.18 18.96
CA ASP A 266 -7.91 18.16 20.40
C ASP A 266 -9.14 19.02 20.78
N GLN A 267 -9.40 20.06 20.00
CA GLN A 267 -10.53 20.98 20.21
C GLN A 267 -11.85 20.46 19.63
N GLN A 268 -11.83 19.34 18.90
CA GLN A 268 -13.01 18.81 18.24
C GLN A 268 -13.73 17.74 19.09
N PRO A 269 -15.07 17.65 19.01
CA PRO A 269 -15.80 16.56 19.65
C PRO A 269 -15.35 15.18 19.13
N ARG A 270 -15.49 14.18 19.99
CA ARG A 270 -15.15 12.79 19.67
C ARG A 270 -15.92 12.30 18.44
N SER A 271 -15.22 11.63 17.51
CA SER A 271 -15.77 11.07 16.28
C SER A 271 -16.60 12.05 15.43
N SER A 272 -16.22 13.33 15.41
CA SER A 272 -16.96 14.37 14.68
C SER A 272 -16.26 14.88 13.42
N VAL A 273 -14.97 14.57 13.23
CA VAL A 273 -14.17 15.05 12.10
C VAL A 273 -14.12 13.99 11.01
N VAL A 274 -14.46 14.38 9.78
CA VAL A 274 -14.15 13.58 8.59
C VAL A 274 -12.75 13.92 8.09
N PHE A 275 -11.88 12.92 7.95
CA PHE A 275 -10.55 13.07 7.40
C PHE A 275 -10.59 12.74 5.91
N LEU A 276 -9.98 13.57 5.07
CA LEU A 276 -9.84 13.33 3.64
C LEU A 276 -8.35 13.26 3.29
N CYS A 277 -7.91 12.12 2.76
CA CYS A 277 -6.55 11.95 2.25
C CYS A 277 -6.51 10.86 1.20
N PHE A 278 -5.79 11.13 0.12
CA PHE A 278 -5.80 10.31 -1.09
C PHE A 278 -4.45 9.64 -1.35
N GLY A 279 -3.79 9.23 -0.27
CA GLY A 279 -2.48 8.59 -0.33
C GLY A 279 -1.36 9.53 -0.72
N SER A 280 -0.18 8.97 -1.03
CA SER A 280 1.02 9.76 -1.29
C SER A 280 1.07 10.40 -2.67
N MET A 281 0.32 9.85 -3.65
CA MET A 281 0.32 10.30 -5.04
C MET A 281 -1.03 10.86 -5.51
N GLY A 282 -2.10 10.67 -4.72
CA GLY A 282 -3.42 11.15 -5.10
C GLY A 282 -3.51 12.67 -5.08
N SER A 283 -4.08 13.20 -6.16
CA SER A 283 -4.37 14.61 -6.34
C SER A 283 -5.52 14.73 -7.33
N PHE A 284 -6.15 15.91 -7.36
CA PHE A 284 -7.35 16.14 -8.15
C PHE A 284 -7.19 17.36 -9.05
N SER A 285 -7.97 17.40 -10.13
CA SER A 285 -8.10 18.61 -10.94
C SER A 285 -8.72 19.74 -10.12
N ALA A 286 -8.45 21.00 -10.47
CA ALA A 286 -9.03 22.15 -9.78
C ALA A 286 -10.57 22.13 -9.77
N ASN A 287 -11.19 21.59 -10.83
CA ASN A 287 -12.65 21.44 -10.88
C ASN A 287 -13.14 20.43 -9.84
N GLN A 288 -12.47 19.28 -9.70
CA GLN A 288 -12.83 18.28 -8.69
C GLN A 288 -12.57 18.77 -7.26
N VAL A 289 -11.51 19.57 -7.05
CA VAL A 289 -11.24 20.26 -5.76
C VAL A 289 -12.40 21.18 -5.38
N LYS A 290 -12.96 21.94 -6.34
CA LYS A 290 -14.13 22.79 -6.10
C LYS A 290 -15.37 21.98 -5.71
N GLU A 291 -15.65 20.87 -6.38
CA GLU A 291 -16.77 19.99 -6.01
C GLU A 291 -16.60 19.39 -4.61
N ILE A 292 -15.37 18.98 -4.23
CA ILE A 292 -15.07 18.50 -2.88
C ILE A 292 -15.30 19.61 -1.84
N ALA A 293 -14.81 20.82 -2.09
CA ALA A 293 -15.01 21.97 -1.20
C ALA A 293 -16.50 22.28 -1.01
N CYS A 294 -17.27 22.35 -2.11
CA CYS A 294 -18.72 22.54 -2.06
C CYS A 294 -19.41 21.44 -1.22
N ALA A 295 -19.01 20.18 -1.40
CA ALA A 295 -19.58 19.06 -0.64
C ALA A 295 -19.26 19.12 0.86
N LEU A 296 -18.04 19.51 1.22
CA LEU A 296 -17.63 19.67 2.63
C LEU A 296 -18.46 20.75 3.31
N GLU A 297 -18.60 21.90 2.66
CA GLU A 297 -19.42 23.02 3.15
C GLU A 297 -20.89 22.59 3.31
N GLN A 298 -21.47 21.94 2.30
CA GLN A 298 -22.86 21.48 2.32
C GLN A 298 -23.11 20.38 3.37
N SER A 299 -22.14 19.50 3.59
CA SER A 299 -22.25 18.42 4.58
C SER A 299 -22.43 18.95 6.00
N GLY A 300 -21.82 20.10 6.31
CA GLY A 300 -21.80 20.70 7.65
C GLY A 300 -20.99 19.90 8.69
N HIS A 301 -20.32 18.81 8.28
CA HIS A 301 -19.42 18.06 9.17
C HIS A 301 -18.09 18.78 9.33
N ARG A 302 -17.46 18.60 10.49
CA ARG A 302 -16.08 19.05 10.68
C ARG A 302 -15.16 18.25 9.78
N PHE A 303 -14.12 18.87 9.23
CA PHE A 303 -13.23 18.18 8.31
C PHE A 303 -11.76 18.56 8.48
N LEU A 304 -10.90 17.57 8.24
CA LEU A 304 -9.47 17.75 8.05
C LEU A 304 -9.11 17.21 6.67
N TRP A 305 -8.66 18.09 5.77
CA TRP A 305 -8.42 17.72 4.38
C TRP A 305 -6.94 17.88 4.01
N SER A 306 -6.29 16.77 3.69
CA SER A 306 -4.98 16.74 3.03
C SER A 306 -5.15 17.03 1.54
N LEU A 307 -4.83 18.26 1.14
CA LEU A 307 -4.95 18.76 -0.22
C LEU A 307 -3.55 18.98 -0.82
N ARG A 308 -3.24 18.20 -1.87
CA ARG A 308 -1.95 18.24 -2.58
C ARG A 308 -2.15 18.70 -4.01
N ARG A 309 -1.21 19.50 -4.52
CA ARG A 309 -1.20 19.98 -5.90
C ARG A 309 -0.86 18.84 -6.83
N ALA A 310 -1.67 18.66 -7.89
CA ALA A 310 -1.37 17.69 -8.93
C ALA A 310 -0.02 18.02 -9.59
N PRO A 311 0.83 17.02 -9.85
CA PRO A 311 2.13 17.26 -10.46
C PRO A 311 1.99 17.81 -11.88
N GLU A 312 2.83 18.78 -12.22
CA GLU A 312 2.97 19.23 -13.61
C GLU A 312 3.69 18.15 -14.41
N GLN A 313 3.24 17.90 -15.64
CA GLN A 313 3.98 17.06 -16.57
C GLN A 313 5.16 17.85 -17.12
N VAL A 314 6.38 17.45 -16.79
CA VAL A 314 7.61 18.04 -17.33
C VAL A 314 8.26 17.02 -18.24
N ASN A 315 8.41 17.35 -19.53
CA ASN A 315 8.98 16.45 -20.56
C ASN A 315 8.30 15.08 -20.65
N GLY A 316 6.98 15.02 -20.45
CA GLY A 316 6.20 13.77 -20.45
C GLY A 316 6.41 12.89 -19.21
N LYS A 317 7.21 13.33 -18.22
CA LYS A 317 7.40 12.65 -16.93
C LYS A 317 6.44 13.24 -15.90
N MET A 318 5.69 12.38 -15.21
CA MET A 318 4.79 12.81 -14.12
C MET A 318 5.58 12.96 -12.82
N GLY A 319 5.61 14.18 -12.27
CA GLY A 319 6.24 14.47 -10.99
C GLY A 319 5.47 13.92 -9.78
N HIS A 320 5.91 14.29 -8.58
CA HIS A 320 5.17 14.02 -7.34
C HIS A 320 4.24 15.16 -6.97
N PRO A 321 3.08 14.88 -6.37
CA PRO A 321 2.24 15.94 -5.82
C PRO A 321 2.98 16.75 -4.76
N THR A 322 2.88 18.06 -4.81
CA THR A 322 3.50 18.99 -3.86
C THR A 322 2.44 19.65 -2.97
N ASP A 323 2.89 20.38 -1.96
CA ASP A 323 1.98 21.26 -1.21
C ASP A 323 1.65 22.50 -2.03
N TYR A 324 0.43 23.03 -1.84
CA TYR A 324 0.06 24.34 -2.38
C TYR A 324 0.75 25.44 -1.55
N GLU A 325 1.36 26.41 -2.22
CA GLU A 325 1.85 27.63 -1.56
C GLU A 325 0.68 28.44 -1.00
N ASN A 326 -0.42 28.52 -1.76
CA ASN A 326 -1.67 29.13 -1.35
C ASN A 326 -2.87 28.29 -1.81
N VAL A 327 -3.50 27.57 -0.87
CA VAL A 327 -4.68 26.74 -1.18
C VAL A 327 -5.90 27.55 -1.63
N ALA A 328 -5.97 28.86 -1.32
CA ALA A 328 -7.10 29.69 -1.70
C ALA A 328 -7.27 29.84 -3.22
N GLU A 329 -6.21 29.63 -4.01
CA GLU A 329 -6.23 29.75 -5.47
C GLU A 329 -7.06 28.66 -6.17
N VAL A 330 -7.25 27.51 -5.52
CA VAL A 330 -7.97 26.35 -6.09
C VAL A 330 -9.32 26.09 -5.44
N LEU A 331 -9.63 26.83 -4.37
CA LEU A 331 -10.88 26.69 -3.61
C LEU A 331 -11.94 27.69 -4.10
N PRO A 332 -13.23 27.44 -3.85
CA PRO A 332 -14.27 28.45 -4.04
C PRO A 332 -13.99 29.72 -3.24
N GLU A 333 -14.31 30.88 -3.80
CA GLU A 333 -14.12 32.18 -3.15
C GLU A 333 -14.78 32.20 -1.76
N GLY A 334 -14.04 32.66 -0.75
CA GLY A 334 -14.49 32.74 0.65
C GLY A 334 -14.64 31.39 1.38
N PHE A 335 -14.29 30.26 0.76
CA PHE A 335 -14.45 28.93 1.40
C PHE A 335 -13.71 28.82 2.73
N LEU A 336 -12.47 29.30 2.80
CA LEU A 336 -11.65 29.25 4.02
C LEU A 336 -12.30 30.03 5.16
N ASP A 337 -12.85 31.22 4.88
CA ASP A 337 -13.52 32.05 5.88
C ASP A 337 -14.82 31.40 6.36
N ARG A 338 -15.64 30.88 5.42
CA ARG A 338 -16.91 30.21 5.76
C ARG A 338 -16.73 28.92 6.56
N THR A 339 -15.58 28.26 6.43
CA THR A 339 -15.30 26.98 7.08
C THR A 339 -14.29 27.07 8.23
N ALA A 340 -13.83 28.28 8.59
CA ALA A 340 -12.75 28.47 9.57
C ALA A 340 -13.00 27.81 10.93
N GLU A 341 -14.26 27.70 11.37
CA GLU A 341 -14.63 27.07 12.64
C GLU A 341 -14.78 25.55 12.59
N ILE A 342 -14.97 24.97 11.39
CA ILE A 342 -15.31 23.55 11.22
C ILE A 342 -14.28 22.77 10.40
N GLY A 343 -13.41 23.46 9.67
CA GLY A 343 -12.52 22.87 8.68
C GLY A 343 -11.07 23.27 8.87
N LYS A 344 -10.16 22.35 8.57
CA LYS A 344 -8.73 22.64 8.41
C LYS A 344 -8.20 21.96 7.15
N ILE A 345 -7.52 22.72 6.30
CA ILE A 345 -6.80 22.20 5.14
C ILE A 345 -5.33 22.10 5.48
N ILE A 346 -4.71 20.99 5.10
CA ILE A 346 -3.29 20.71 5.31
C ILE A 346 -2.68 20.19 4.01
N GLY A 347 -1.36 20.30 3.92
CA GLY A 347 -0.56 19.64 2.88
C GLY A 347 -0.39 18.15 3.17
N TRP A 348 0.84 17.74 3.49
CA TRP A 348 1.12 16.37 3.94
C TRP A 348 0.43 16.04 5.29
N ALA A 349 -0.20 14.87 5.38
CA ALA A 349 -0.87 14.41 6.60
C ALA A 349 0.01 13.47 7.45
N PRO A 350 0.15 13.68 8.77
CA PRO A 350 0.59 12.65 9.71
C PRO A 350 -0.55 11.62 9.91
N GLN A 351 -0.87 10.88 8.84
CA GLN A 351 -2.10 10.09 8.70
C GLN A 351 -2.38 9.13 9.86
N SER A 352 -1.38 8.33 10.28
CA SER A 352 -1.53 7.39 11.40
C SER A 352 -1.94 8.10 12.70
N ALA A 353 -1.34 9.26 13.02
CA ALA A 353 -1.71 10.04 14.20
C ALA A 353 -3.13 10.63 14.09
N ILE A 354 -3.51 11.12 12.91
CA ILE A 354 -4.87 11.62 12.65
C ILE A 354 -5.90 10.51 12.82
N LEU A 355 -5.68 9.34 12.21
CA LEU A 355 -6.59 8.20 12.31
C LEU A 355 -6.68 7.66 13.74
N GLY A 356 -5.59 7.69 14.50
CA GLY A 356 -5.58 7.33 15.92
C GLY A 356 -6.21 8.37 16.85
N HIS A 357 -6.52 9.58 16.36
CA HIS A 357 -7.06 10.64 17.19
C HIS A 357 -8.56 10.43 17.50
N PRO A 358 -9.00 10.59 18.78
CA PRO A 358 -10.41 10.36 19.17
C PRO A 358 -11.45 11.21 18.43
N ALA A 359 -11.07 12.39 17.94
CA ALA A 359 -11.97 13.27 17.18
C ALA A 359 -12.29 12.74 15.77
N THR A 360 -11.44 11.88 15.21
CA THR A 360 -11.63 11.34 13.86
C THR A 360 -12.81 10.39 13.85
N GLY A 361 -13.81 10.73 13.05
CA GLY A 361 -15.08 10.02 12.93
C GLY A 361 -15.21 9.20 11.65
N GLY A 362 -14.51 9.56 10.58
CA GLY A 362 -14.55 8.83 9.32
C GLY A 362 -13.42 9.24 8.38
N PHE A 363 -13.12 8.39 7.41
CA PHE A 363 -12.01 8.60 6.47
C PHE A 363 -12.47 8.48 5.01
N VAL A 364 -12.48 9.59 4.28
CA VAL A 364 -12.61 9.58 2.81
C VAL A 364 -11.25 9.24 2.23
N SER A 365 -11.16 8.09 1.56
CA SER A 365 -9.86 7.51 1.20
C SER A 365 -9.83 6.99 -0.23
N HIS A 366 -8.64 7.12 -0.83
CA HIS A 366 -8.29 6.42 -2.07
C HIS A 366 -8.22 4.90 -1.96
N CYS A 367 -8.43 4.29 -0.79
CA CYS A 367 -8.46 2.84 -0.62
C CYS A 367 -7.13 2.12 -0.98
N GLY A 368 -6.00 2.83 -0.98
CA GLY A 368 -4.69 2.19 -1.03
C GLY A 368 -4.50 1.31 0.20
N TRP A 369 -3.91 0.12 0.01
CA TRP A 369 -4.00 -0.96 0.99
C TRP A 369 -3.45 -0.58 2.38
N ASN A 370 -2.31 0.12 2.45
CA ASN A 370 -1.79 0.60 3.74
C ASN A 370 -2.77 1.54 4.46
N SER A 371 -3.42 2.46 3.74
CA SER A 371 -4.41 3.37 4.33
C SER A 371 -5.67 2.63 4.79
N THR A 372 -6.06 1.58 4.06
CA THR A 372 -7.13 0.67 4.47
C THR A 372 -6.80 -0.03 5.79
N LEU A 373 -5.58 -0.60 5.90
CA LEU A 373 -5.14 -1.26 7.12
C LEU A 373 -5.00 -0.29 8.31
N GLU A 374 -4.49 0.93 8.10
CA GLU A 374 -4.45 1.97 9.14
C GLU A 374 -5.87 2.31 9.63
N SER A 375 -6.82 2.50 8.72
CA SER A 375 -8.22 2.77 9.07
C SER A 375 -8.83 1.65 9.90
N ILE A 376 -8.61 0.39 9.50
CA ILE A 376 -9.06 -0.79 10.24
C ILE A 376 -8.40 -0.85 11.62
N TRP A 377 -7.09 -0.64 11.71
CA TRP A 377 -6.35 -0.69 12.96
C TRP A 377 -6.86 0.32 14.00
N PHE A 378 -7.20 1.52 13.55
CA PHE A 378 -7.76 2.57 14.41
C PHE A 378 -9.29 2.53 14.55
N GLY A 379 -9.98 1.68 13.79
CA GLY A 379 -11.43 1.52 13.85
C GLY A 379 -12.20 2.70 13.28
N VAL A 380 -11.63 3.38 12.28
CA VAL A 380 -12.24 4.52 11.59
C VAL A 380 -12.95 4.01 10.33
N PRO A 381 -14.27 4.20 10.16
CA PRO A 381 -14.98 3.78 8.96
C PRO A 381 -14.53 4.57 7.73
N MET A 382 -14.68 3.99 6.54
CA MET A 382 -14.19 4.59 5.30
C MET A 382 -15.33 5.00 4.35
N ALA A 383 -15.11 6.06 3.58
CA ALA A 383 -15.84 6.31 2.34
C ALA A 383 -14.89 6.08 1.16
N THR A 384 -15.25 5.17 0.25
CA THR A 384 -14.36 4.73 -0.81
C THR A 384 -14.37 5.70 -1.98
N TRP A 385 -13.18 6.14 -2.37
CA TRP A 385 -12.96 6.97 -3.55
C TRP A 385 -11.59 6.68 -4.18
N PRO A 386 -11.43 5.50 -4.81
CA PRO A 386 -10.17 5.04 -5.39
C PRO A 386 -9.72 5.92 -6.55
N LEU A 387 -8.43 5.89 -6.87
CA LEU A 387 -7.81 6.73 -7.90
C LEU A 387 -6.98 5.95 -8.92
N TYR A 388 -6.23 4.92 -8.51
CA TYR A 388 -5.27 4.22 -9.37
C TYR A 388 -4.90 2.84 -8.79
N ALA A 389 -4.02 2.09 -9.50
CA ALA A 389 -3.54 0.77 -9.08
C ALA A 389 -4.70 -0.22 -8.81
N GLU A 390 -4.67 -0.95 -7.70
CA GLU A 390 -5.69 -1.93 -7.31
C GLU A 390 -6.80 -1.35 -6.41
N GLN A 391 -6.85 -0.03 -6.25
CA GLN A 391 -7.71 0.64 -5.27
C GLN A 391 -9.21 0.40 -5.52
N GLN A 392 -9.62 0.25 -6.78
CA GLN A 392 -11.01 -0.06 -7.14
C GLN A 392 -11.43 -1.45 -6.65
N LEU A 393 -10.53 -2.43 -6.74
CA LEU A 393 -10.75 -3.76 -6.18
C LEU A 393 -10.80 -3.72 -4.65
N ASN A 394 -9.91 -2.95 -4.01
CA ASN A 394 -9.95 -2.75 -2.57
C ASN A 394 -11.28 -2.10 -2.12
N ALA A 395 -11.75 -1.08 -2.86
CA ALA A 395 -13.02 -0.41 -2.59
C ALA A 395 -14.21 -1.36 -2.70
N LEU A 396 -14.23 -2.22 -3.74
CA LEU A 396 -15.25 -3.26 -3.91
C LEU A 396 -15.32 -4.17 -2.68
N GLN A 397 -14.16 -4.71 -2.25
CA GLN A 397 -14.09 -5.60 -1.11
C GLN A 397 -14.60 -4.92 0.17
N LEU A 398 -14.18 -3.68 0.43
CA LEU A 398 -14.57 -2.92 1.62
C LEU A 398 -16.09 -2.64 1.67
N VAL A 399 -16.69 -2.32 0.53
CA VAL A 399 -18.12 -1.94 0.46
C VAL A 399 -19.02 -3.16 0.32
N LYS A 400 -18.74 -4.06 -0.63
CA LYS A 400 -19.65 -5.14 -1.04
C LYS A 400 -19.44 -6.45 -0.28
N GLU A 401 -18.23 -6.71 0.21
CA GLU A 401 -17.92 -7.99 0.88
C GLU A 401 -17.86 -7.83 2.41
N LEU A 402 -17.11 -6.84 2.87
CA LEU A 402 -16.82 -6.69 4.30
C LEU A 402 -17.83 -5.78 5.02
N GLY A 403 -18.42 -4.82 4.30
CA GLY A 403 -19.32 -3.82 4.88
C GLY A 403 -18.61 -2.87 5.86
N LEU A 404 -17.34 -2.57 5.57
CA LEU A 404 -16.47 -1.70 6.38
C LEU A 404 -16.43 -0.26 5.86
N ALA A 405 -17.03 -0.02 4.70
CA ALA A 405 -17.03 1.29 4.06
C ALA A 405 -18.38 1.62 3.41
N VAL A 406 -18.61 2.91 3.19
CA VAL A 406 -19.66 3.42 2.31
C VAL A 406 -19.05 3.86 0.98
N GLU A 407 -19.87 3.90 -0.07
CA GLU A 407 -19.43 4.30 -1.40
C GLU A 407 -19.64 5.81 -1.62
N ILE A 408 -18.57 6.51 -2.04
CA ILE A 408 -18.70 7.75 -2.82
C ILE A 408 -18.66 7.40 -4.31
N LYS A 409 -17.63 6.65 -4.72
CA LYS A 409 -17.51 6.06 -6.06
C LYS A 409 -16.50 4.93 -6.02
N MET A 410 -16.80 3.74 -6.58
CA MET A 410 -15.85 2.61 -6.59
C MET A 410 -15.05 2.46 -7.89
N ASP A 411 -15.54 3.00 -9.00
CA ASP A 411 -14.94 2.87 -10.35
C ASP A 411 -14.11 4.10 -10.76
N TYR A 412 -14.03 5.14 -9.90
CA TYR A 412 -13.25 6.34 -10.17
C TYR A 412 -11.78 5.99 -10.40
N ARG A 413 -11.17 6.61 -11.40
CA ARG A 413 -9.75 6.42 -11.76
C ARG A 413 -9.20 7.65 -12.46
N ILE A 414 -7.90 7.89 -12.30
CA ILE A 414 -7.17 9.00 -12.95
C ILE A 414 -6.03 8.50 -13.86
N ASP A 415 -5.72 7.21 -13.83
CA ASP A 415 -4.61 6.58 -14.57
C ASP A 415 -5.07 5.84 -15.86
N GLY A 416 -6.36 5.95 -16.21
CA GLY A 416 -6.97 5.32 -17.38
C GLY A 416 -6.56 5.90 -18.72
N GLY A 417 -6.08 7.15 -18.77
CA GLY A 417 -5.68 7.84 -20.02
C GLY A 417 -6.84 8.49 -20.80
N GLY A 418 -8.09 8.31 -20.35
CA GLY A 418 -9.27 8.99 -20.86
C GLY A 418 -9.67 10.23 -20.05
N GLU A 419 -10.82 10.81 -20.37
CA GLU A 419 -11.41 11.91 -19.60
C GLU A 419 -11.78 11.42 -18.19
N VAL A 420 -11.30 12.13 -17.17
CA VAL A 420 -11.62 11.81 -15.77
C VAL A 420 -12.99 12.35 -15.43
N GLU A 421 -13.92 11.46 -15.07
CA GLU A 421 -15.27 11.83 -14.65
C GLU A 421 -15.23 12.76 -13.44
N LEU A 422 -15.94 13.89 -13.50
CA LEU A 422 -16.12 14.77 -12.36
C LEU A 422 -17.19 14.21 -11.41
N VAL A 423 -16.80 13.88 -10.18
CA VAL A 423 -17.75 13.51 -9.12
C VAL A 423 -18.36 14.77 -8.53
N LYS A 424 -19.68 14.90 -8.69
CA LYS A 424 -20.45 16.07 -8.23
C LYS A 424 -20.48 16.19 -6.71
N ALA A 425 -20.54 17.42 -6.22
CA ALA A 425 -20.62 17.78 -4.80
C ALA A 425 -21.72 17.03 -4.07
N GLU A 426 -22.90 16.88 -4.70
CA GLU A 426 -24.04 16.16 -4.13
C GLU A 426 -23.75 14.68 -3.87
N THR A 427 -22.97 14.02 -4.75
CA THR A 427 -22.57 12.61 -4.55
C THR A 427 -21.59 12.49 -3.39
N ILE A 428 -20.62 13.41 -3.32
CA ILE A 428 -19.60 13.44 -2.26
C ILE A 428 -20.26 13.72 -0.90
N GLU A 429 -21.15 14.72 -0.86
CA GLU A 429 -21.88 15.13 0.34
C GLU A 429 -22.73 13.99 0.91
N ARG A 430 -23.49 13.28 0.06
CA ARG A 430 -24.23 12.08 0.48
C ARG A 430 -23.32 11.01 1.04
N GLY A 431 -22.17 10.76 0.40
CA GLY A 431 -21.19 9.79 0.89
C GLY A 431 -20.62 10.17 2.26
N ILE A 432 -20.29 11.46 2.47
CA ILE A 432 -19.82 11.99 3.75
C ILE A 432 -20.90 11.86 4.82
N ARG A 433 -22.16 12.21 4.53
CA ARG A 433 -23.26 12.05 5.50
C ARG A 433 -23.44 10.60 5.91
N ARG A 434 -23.50 9.67 4.95
CA ARG A 434 -23.62 8.22 5.22
C ARG A 434 -22.45 7.69 6.04
N LEU A 435 -21.24 8.16 5.74
CA LEU A 435 -20.05 7.82 6.51
C LEU A 435 -20.18 8.29 7.97
N MET A 436 -20.72 9.49 8.18
CA MET A 436 -20.82 10.15 9.47
C MET A 436 -22.09 9.79 10.27
N GLU A 437 -22.98 8.96 9.73
CA GLU A 437 -24.14 8.43 10.45
C GLU A 437 -23.70 7.71 11.73
N HIS A 438 -24.30 8.11 12.86
CA HIS A 438 -24.10 7.45 14.15
C HIS A 438 -24.79 6.08 14.16
N ASP A 439 -24.25 5.15 14.96
CA ASP A 439 -24.81 3.81 15.19
C ASP A 439 -25.07 2.97 13.92
N SER A 440 -24.38 3.27 12.81
CA SER A 440 -24.47 2.50 11.57
C SER A 440 -23.79 1.12 11.70
N ASP A 441 -24.31 0.14 10.95
CA ASP A 441 -23.70 -1.20 10.87
C ASP A 441 -22.24 -1.15 10.42
N VAL A 442 -21.89 -0.22 9.54
CA VAL A 442 -20.51 0.00 9.07
C VAL A 442 -19.59 0.35 10.24
N ARG A 443 -19.99 1.26 11.12
CA ARG A 443 -19.21 1.63 12.32
C ARG A 443 -19.04 0.46 13.28
N LYS A 444 -20.11 -0.30 13.51
CA LYS A 444 -20.08 -1.48 14.37
C LYS A 444 -19.11 -2.53 13.83
N ARG A 445 -19.23 -2.88 12.54
CA ARG A 445 -18.33 -3.83 11.85
C ARG A 445 -16.88 -3.35 11.84
N MET A 446 -16.65 -2.05 11.60
CA MET A 446 -15.32 -1.47 11.63
C MET A 446 -14.68 -1.60 13.01
N LYS A 447 -15.41 -1.33 14.09
CA LYS A 447 -14.92 -1.51 15.45
C LYS A 447 -14.58 -2.98 15.76
N GLU A 448 -15.47 -3.91 15.39
CA GLU A 448 -15.23 -5.35 15.55
C GLU A 448 -14.01 -5.82 14.76
N MET A 449 -13.85 -5.35 13.52
CA MET A 449 -12.68 -5.66 12.68
C MET A 449 -11.40 -5.05 13.24
N SER A 450 -11.46 -3.85 13.81
CA SER A 450 -10.34 -3.23 14.50
C SER A 450 -9.84 -4.09 15.65
N ASP A 451 -10.75 -4.59 16.50
CA ASP A 451 -10.40 -5.48 17.60
C ASP A 451 -9.78 -6.80 17.13
N ARG A 452 -10.29 -7.37 16.02
CA ARG A 452 -9.73 -8.58 15.40
C ARG A 452 -8.33 -8.31 14.84
N SER A 453 -8.13 -7.19 14.15
CA SER A 453 -6.85 -6.80 13.57
C SER A 453 -5.73 -6.70 14.62
N ARG A 454 -6.04 -6.16 15.81
CA ARG A 454 -5.10 -6.07 16.95
C ARG A 454 -4.82 -7.41 17.59
N LYS A 455 -5.80 -8.32 17.61
CA LYS A 455 -5.63 -9.68 18.17
C LYS A 455 -4.81 -10.57 17.24
N ALA A 456 -4.90 -10.38 15.92
CA ALA A 456 -4.17 -11.18 14.93
C ALA A 456 -2.64 -11.15 15.13
N LEU A 457 -2.08 -10.01 15.57
CA LEU A 457 -0.64 -9.84 15.82
C LEU A 457 -0.16 -10.23 17.23
N LYS A 458 -1.07 -10.46 18.18
CA LYS A 458 -0.68 -10.89 19.54
C LYS A 458 -0.25 -12.35 19.54
N ASP A 459 0.49 -12.75 20.58
CA ASP A 459 0.86 -14.15 20.81
C ASP A 459 -0.35 -15.08 20.67
N GLY A 460 -0.24 -16.07 19.78
CA GLY A 460 -1.32 -17.02 19.46
C GLY A 460 -2.38 -16.49 18.47
N GLY A 461 -2.27 -15.25 18.01
CA GLY A 461 -3.07 -14.68 16.94
C GLY A 461 -2.76 -15.29 15.57
N SER A 462 -3.66 -15.10 14.61
CA SER A 462 -3.56 -15.68 13.25
C SER A 462 -2.30 -15.25 12.52
N SER A 463 -2.03 -13.94 12.47
CA SER A 463 -0.84 -13.38 11.83
C SER A 463 0.44 -13.68 12.59
N HIS A 464 0.43 -13.60 13.93
CA HIS A 464 1.57 -14.00 14.76
C HIS A 464 1.99 -15.45 14.48
N SER A 465 1.03 -16.38 14.51
CA SER A 465 1.29 -17.80 14.24
C SER A 465 1.84 -18.02 12.84
N THR A 466 1.32 -17.27 11.88
CA THR A 466 1.74 -17.35 10.48
C THR A 466 3.14 -16.76 10.25
N LEU A 467 3.50 -15.69 10.96
CA LEU A 467 4.86 -15.13 10.99
C LEU A 467 5.85 -16.14 11.56
N CYS A 468 5.53 -16.79 12.69
CA CYS A 468 6.37 -17.86 13.23
C CYS A 468 6.56 -19.00 12.24
N ARG A 469 5.47 -19.45 11.59
CA ARG A 469 5.54 -20.49 10.55
C ARG A 469 6.44 -20.09 9.38
N PHE A 470 6.31 -18.85 8.90
CA PHE A 470 7.18 -18.33 7.84
C PHE A 470 8.66 -18.38 8.25
N ILE A 471 8.97 -17.99 9.50
CA ILE A 471 10.34 -18.07 10.03
C ILE A 471 10.82 -19.52 10.05
N ASP A 472 10.02 -20.45 10.57
CA ASP A 472 10.39 -21.87 10.63
C ASP A 472 10.68 -22.41 9.22
N ASP A 473 9.80 -22.12 8.26
CA ASP A 473 10.00 -22.52 6.86
C ASP A 473 11.26 -21.89 6.25
N VAL A 474 11.58 -20.63 6.55
CA VAL A 474 12.85 -19.99 6.11
C VAL A 474 14.06 -20.72 6.70
N MET A 475 14.02 -21.05 7.99
CA MET A 475 15.12 -21.72 8.68
C MET A 475 15.33 -23.15 8.17
N ASP A 476 14.26 -23.86 7.85
CA ASP A 476 14.29 -25.22 7.30
C ASP A 476 14.75 -25.24 5.84
N ASN A 477 14.50 -24.19 5.08
CA ASN A 477 14.94 -24.03 3.70
C ASN A 477 16.38 -23.52 3.55
N MET A 478 17.09 -23.26 4.65
CA MET A 478 18.49 -22.84 4.60
C MET A 478 19.39 -23.90 3.95
N PRO A 479 20.32 -23.51 3.06
CA PRO A 479 21.31 -24.42 2.47
C PRO A 479 22.24 -25.13 3.45
#